data_AF-A0A932R197-F1
#
_entry.id   AF-A0A932R197-F1
#
_cell.length_a   1.000
_cell.length_b   1.000
_cell.length_c   1.000
_cell.angle_alpha   90.00
_cell.angle_beta   90.00
_cell.angle_gamma   90.00
#
_symmetry.space_group_name_H-M   'P 1'
#
loop_
_entity.id
_entity.type
_entity.pdbx_description
1 polymer ?
#
loop_
_entity_poly.entity_id
_entity_poly.type
_entity_poly.pdbx_seq_one_letter_code
_entity_poly.pdbx_strand_id
1 'polypeptide(L)'
;MKKIKINRTLYQCEVCKTEYKKEADAKSCEKMLIKEEPFKVGDQVQNVEPRQCNVNGKIYFFKGRVIKVVGPMPFDEEYERKWLGADPTRLNSHVYAYQVEFRCPHCRGQNAKQSAQYYSPELKLI
;
A
#
# COMPACT_ATOMS: atom_id res chain seq x y z
N MET A 1 -21.39 -27.11 27.84
CA MET A 1 -20.77 -26.86 26.51
C MET A 1 -19.29 -26.54 26.74
N LYS A 2 -18.37 -27.43 26.34
CA LYS A 2 -16.91 -27.19 26.51
C LYS A 2 -16.46 -26.15 25.47
N LYS A 3 -15.94 -25.01 25.93
CA LYS A 3 -15.31 -24.00 25.05
C LYS A 3 -13.97 -24.55 24.58
N ILE A 4 -13.84 -24.85 23.28
CA ILE A 4 -12.57 -25.21 22.65
C ILE A 4 -11.76 -23.91 22.54
N LYS A 5 -10.73 -23.74 23.39
CA LYS A 5 -9.73 -22.67 23.23
C LYS A 5 -8.74 -23.12 22.15
N ILE A 6 -8.86 -22.55 20.95
CA ILE A 6 -7.87 -22.76 19.90
C ILE A 6 -6.70 -21.80 20.16
N ASN A 7 -5.63 -22.28 20.79
CA ASN A 7 -4.37 -21.54 20.87
C ASN A 7 -3.64 -21.71 19.53
N ARG A 8 -3.82 -20.78 18.58
CA ARG A 8 -2.97 -20.71 17.39
C ARG A 8 -1.77 -19.84 17.71
N THR A 9 -0.59 -20.43 17.77
CA THR A 9 0.66 -19.67 17.72
C THR A 9 0.77 -19.10 16.30
N LEU A 10 0.70 -17.78 16.18
CA LEU A 10 1.00 -17.06 14.94
C LEU A 10 2.41 -16.47 15.06
N TYR A 11 3.14 -16.48 13.96
CA TYR A 11 4.48 -15.91 13.85
C TYR A 11 4.38 -14.58 13.11
N GLN A 12 4.97 -13.52 13.65
CA GLN A 12 4.83 -12.18 13.09
C GLN A 12 6.14 -11.74 12.45
N CYS A 13 6.08 -11.17 11.25
CA CYS A 13 7.24 -10.52 10.63
C CYS A 13 7.57 -9.24 11.41
N GLU A 14 8.80 -9.09 11.87
CA GLU A 14 9.22 -7.90 12.62
C GLU A 14 9.18 -6.61 11.80
N VAL A 15 9.26 -6.69 10.47
CA VAL A 15 9.26 -5.55 9.54
C VAL A 15 7.86 -5.03 9.24
N CYS A 16 7.02 -5.83 8.58
CA CYS A 16 5.66 -5.42 8.15
C CYS A 16 4.56 -5.81 9.14
N LYS A 17 4.90 -6.48 10.25
CA LYS A 17 3.96 -6.91 11.29
C LYS A 17 2.88 -7.88 10.81
N THR A 18 3.01 -8.45 9.62
CA THR A 18 2.10 -9.47 9.07
C THR A 18 2.22 -10.77 9.87
N GLU A 19 1.07 -11.38 10.17
CA GLU A 19 0.99 -12.64 10.91
C GLU A 19 0.92 -13.85 9.97
N TYR A 20 1.71 -14.88 10.28
CA TYR A 20 1.84 -16.11 9.51
C TYR A 20 1.54 -17.32 10.39
N LYS A 21 1.07 -18.41 9.75
CA LYS A 21 0.82 -19.69 10.44
C LYS A 21 2.10 -20.48 10.72
N LYS A 22 3.19 -20.21 9.99
CA LYS A 22 4.47 -20.91 10.11
C LYS A 22 5.59 -19.91 10.35
N GLU A 23 6.54 -20.28 11.20
CA GLU A 23 7.73 -19.48 11.50
C GLU A 23 8.60 -19.25 10.26
N ALA A 24 8.73 -20.27 9.40
CA ALA A 24 9.50 -20.18 8.17
C ALA A 24 8.97 -19.10 7.22
N ASP A 25 7.64 -18.91 7.17
CA ASP A 25 7.00 -17.91 6.31
C ASP A 25 7.25 -16.50 6.87
N ALA A 26 7.15 -16.32 8.19
CA ALA A 26 7.47 -15.05 8.86
C ALA A 26 8.95 -14.68 8.66
N LYS A 27 9.88 -15.60 8.88
CA LYS A 27 11.32 -15.39 8.64
C LYS A 27 11.64 -15.14 7.18
N SER A 28 10.92 -15.77 6.25
CA SER A 28 11.10 -15.50 4.82
C SER A 28 10.63 -14.10 4.47
N CYS A 29 9.52 -13.64 5.05
CA CYS A 29 9.06 -12.26 4.94
C CYS A 29 10.07 -11.26 5.51
N GLU A 30 10.63 -11.51 6.70
CA GLU A 30 11.64 -10.63 7.30
C GLU A 30 12.90 -10.45 6.47
N LYS A 31 13.30 -11.50 5.72
CA LYS A 31 14.47 -11.46 4.83
C LYS A 31 14.21 -10.70 3.53
N MET A 32 12.96 -10.30 3.26
CA MET A 32 12.61 -9.52 2.07
C MET A 32 13.20 -8.12 2.15
N LEU A 33 13.76 -7.65 1.04
CA LEU A 33 14.31 -6.30 0.94
C LEU A 33 13.22 -5.27 1.21
N ILE A 34 13.53 -4.29 2.04
CA ILE A 34 12.67 -3.11 2.22
C ILE A 34 13.05 -2.14 1.11
N LYS A 35 12.14 -1.93 0.15
CA LYS A 35 12.33 -0.85 -0.80
C LYS A 35 12.26 0.47 0.00
N GLU A 36 13.20 1.38 -0.27
CA GLU A 36 13.32 2.64 0.46
C GLU A 36 11.96 3.35 0.58
N GLU A 37 11.81 4.14 1.64
CA GLU A 37 10.64 5.00 1.87
C GLU A 37 10.80 6.31 1.07
N PRO A 38 10.25 6.45 -0.15
CA PRO A 38 10.51 7.65 -0.95
C PRO A 38 9.69 8.87 -0.51
N PHE A 39 8.66 8.68 0.31
CA PHE A 39 7.72 9.76 0.66
C PHE A 39 7.55 9.91 2.16
N LYS A 40 7.40 11.15 2.62
CA LYS A 40 7.17 11.53 4.01
C LYS A 40 5.80 12.18 4.17
N VAL A 41 5.28 12.19 5.40
CA VAL A 41 4.07 12.97 5.72
C VAL A 41 4.32 14.43 5.39
N GLY A 42 3.48 15.00 4.54
CA GLY A 42 3.69 16.35 4.02
C GLY A 42 3.86 16.40 2.51
N ASP A 43 4.46 15.38 1.93
CA ASP A 43 4.87 15.38 0.53
C ASP A 43 3.67 15.52 -0.42
N GLN A 44 3.87 16.32 -1.46
CA GLN A 44 2.92 16.41 -2.56
C GLN A 44 3.19 15.28 -3.54
N VAL A 45 2.15 14.54 -3.88
CA VAL A 45 2.23 13.38 -4.76
C VAL A 45 1.14 13.43 -5.82
N GLN A 46 1.43 12.79 -6.95
CA GLN A 46 0.49 12.55 -8.04
C GLN A 46 0.40 11.05 -8.30
N ASN A 47 -0.80 10.55 -8.62
CA ASN A 47 -0.96 9.16 -9.06
C ASN A 47 -0.34 8.90 -10.43
N VAL A 48 0.19 7.69 -10.59
CA VAL A 48 0.72 7.18 -11.86
C VAL A 48 -0.38 6.66 -12.78
N GLU A 49 -1.38 5.95 -12.25
CA GLU A 49 -2.51 5.46 -13.04
C GLU A 49 -3.72 6.40 -12.92
N PRO A 50 -4.41 6.67 -14.05
CA PRO A 50 -5.63 7.48 -14.04
C PRO A 50 -6.70 6.86 -13.13
N ARG A 51 -7.38 7.70 -12.33
CA ARG A 51 -8.57 7.30 -11.58
C ARG A 51 -9.83 7.60 -12.38
N GLN A 52 -10.89 6.84 -12.11
CA GLN A 52 -12.22 7.17 -12.56
C GLN A 52 -13.00 7.89 -11.46
N CYS A 53 -13.70 8.96 -11.84
CA CYS A 53 -14.61 9.67 -10.94
C CYS A 53 -15.90 8.86 -10.74
N ASN A 54 -16.24 8.57 -9.48
CA ASN A 54 -17.44 7.79 -9.14
C ASN A 54 -18.77 8.46 -9.53
N VAL A 55 -18.78 9.79 -9.71
CA VAL A 55 -20.02 10.55 -9.98
C VAL A 55 -20.34 10.60 -11.47
N ASN A 56 -19.34 10.80 -12.32
CA ASN A 56 -19.56 11.06 -13.75
C ASN A 56 -18.74 10.16 -14.68
N GLY A 57 -18.00 9.19 -14.14
CA GLY A 57 -17.20 8.25 -14.91
C GLY A 57 -15.98 8.84 -15.62
N LYS A 58 -15.69 10.14 -15.44
CA LYS A 58 -14.55 10.78 -16.10
C LYS A 58 -13.23 10.37 -15.49
N ILE A 59 -12.24 10.19 -16.35
CA ILE A 59 -10.88 9.82 -15.97
C ILE A 59 -10.10 11.07 -15.54
N TYR A 60 -9.34 10.98 -14.46
CA TYR A 60 -8.51 12.07 -13.95
C TYR A 60 -7.24 11.58 -13.24
N PHE A 61 -6.23 12.46 -13.21
CA PHE A 61 -5.09 12.35 -12.29
C PHE A 61 -5.32 13.31 -11.13
N PHE A 62 -5.04 12.85 -9.92
CA PHE A 62 -5.09 13.68 -8.73
C PHE A 62 -3.70 14.18 -8.37
N LYS A 63 -3.69 15.36 -7.78
CA LYS A 63 -2.58 15.84 -6.96
C LYS A 63 -3.05 15.83 -5.51
N GLY A 64 -2.25 15.25 -4.65
CA GLY A 64 -2.60 14.98 -3.27
C GLY A 64 -1.43 15.17 -2.34
N ARG A 65 -1.71 15.00 -1.05
CA ARG A 65 -0.73 15.11 0.02
C ARG A 65 -0.67 13.81 0.80
N VAL A 66 0.53 13.33 1.09
CA VAL A 66 0.72 12.23 2.03
C VAL A 66 0.36 12.72 3.43
N ILE A 67 -0.69 12.14 4.02
CA ILE A 67 -1.18 12.49 5.36
C ILE A 67 -0.73 11.48 6.42
N LYS A 68 -0.37 10.26 6.02
CA LYS A 68 0.13 9.22 6.93
C LYS A 68 1.00 8.23 6.17
N VAL A 69 2.12 7.82 6.78
CA VAL A 69 2.87 6.64 6.37
C VAL A 69 2.27 5.44 7.09
N VAL A 70 1.75 4.46 6.35
CA VAL A 70 1.19 3.23 6.92
C VAL A 70 2.32 2.27 7.31
N GLY A 71 3.35 2.21 6.47
CA GLY A 71 4.54 1.40 6.69
C GLY A 71 4.73 0.35 5.59
N PRO A 72 5.71 -0.56 5.76
CA PRO A 72 5.96 -1.64 4.83
C PRO A 72 4.80 -2.65 4.87
N MET A 73 4.26 -2.97 3.70
CA MET A 73 3.25 -4.01 3.50
C MET A 73 3.93 -5.28 2.98
N PRO A 74 3.36 -6.47 3.27
CA PRO A 74 3.90 -7.73 2.78
C PRO A 74 3.84 -7.77 1.25
N PHE A 75 4.69 -8.61 0.67
CA PHE A 75 4.71 -8.90 -0.76
C PHE A 75 3.32 -9.32 -1.26
N ASP A 76 2.87 -8.68 -2.35
CA ASP A 76 1.66 -9.04 -3.10
C ASP A 76 2.07 -9.32 -4.55
N GLU A 77 1.93 -10.59 -4.96
CA GLU A 77 2.37 -11.08 -6.26
C GLU A 77 1.61 -10.42 -7.43
N GLU A 78 0.31 -10.16 -7.25
CA GLU A 78 -0.51 -9.52 -8.28
C GLU A 78 -0.06 -8.07 -8.47
N TYR A 79 0.20 -7.39 -7.35
CA TYR A 79 0.70 -6.02 -7.33
C TYR A 79 2.08 -5.89 -7.96
N GLU A 80 3.04 -6.75 -7.60
CA GLU A 80 4.40 -6.69 -8.15
C GLU A 80 4.45 -6.97 -9.65
N ARG A 81 3.66 -7.93 -10.14
CA ARG A 81 3.58 -8.20 -11.58
C ARG A 81 3.01 -7.01 -12.35
N LYS A 82 1.96 -6.38 -11.83
CA LYS A 82 1.31 -5.24 -12.49
C LYS A 82 2.20 -3.99 -12.52
N TRP A 83 2.85 -3.67 -11.40
CA TRP A 83 3.50 -2.38 -11.20
C TRP A 83 5.03 -2.40 -11.29
N LEU A 84 5.65 -3.55 -11.07
CA LEU A 84 7.10 -3.68 -10.95
C LEU A 84 7.71 -4.56 -12.05
N GLY A 85 6.92 -4.94 -13.07
CA GLY A 85 7.42 -5.65 -14.25
C GLY A 85 7.89 -7.07 -13.98
N ALA A 86 7.50 -7.67 -12.86
CA ALA A 86 7.90 -9.01 -12.43
C ALA A 86 9.43 -9.21 -12.39
N ASP A 87 10.18 -8.17 -12.02
CA ASP A 87 11.64 -8.26 -11.88
C ASP A 87 12.02 -9.36 -10.86
N PRO A 88 12.64 -10.47 -11.28
CA PRO A 88 12.97 -11.59 -10.41
C PRO A 88 14.01 -11.26 -9.34
N THR A 89 14.71 -10.13 -9.47
CA THR A 89 15.63 -9.63 -8.46
C THR A 89 14.93 -8.84 -7.35
N ARG A 90 13.64 -8.51 -7.54
CA ARG A 90 12.83 -7.70 -6.63
C ARG A 90 11.51 -8.37 -6.21
N LEU A 91 11.11 -9.43 -6.90
CA LEU A 91 10.15 -10.43 -6.43
C LEU A 91 10.52 -10.78 -4.99
N ASN A 92 9.62 -10.48 -4.04
CA ASN A 92 9.80 -10.57 -2.59
C ASN A 92 10.39 -9.32 -1.92
N SER A 93 9.80 -8.14 -2.15
CA SER A 93 10.16 -6.93 -1.41
C SER A 93 8.99 -6.35 -0.61
N HIS A 94 9.28 -5.71 0.52
CA HIS A 94 8.30 -4.93 1.25
C HIS A 94 8.06 -3.61 0.52
N VAL A 95 6.79 -3.29 0.25
CA VAL A 95 6.38 -2.05 -0.40
C VAL A 95 5.74 -1.13 0.62
N TYR A 96 6.21 0.12 0.69
CA TYR A 96 5.60 1.11 1.58
C TYR A 96 4.20 1.52 1.09
N ALA A 97 3.26 1.55 2.02
CA ALA A 97 1.93 2.12 1.83
C ALA A 97 1.78 3.47 2.54
N TYR A 98 0.99 4.34 1.93
CA TYR A 98 0.75 5.72 2.35
C TYR A 98 -0.73 6.03 2.28
N GLN A 99 -1.25 6.79 3.25
CA GLN A 99 -2.54 7.42 3.13
C GLN A 99 -2.35 8.78 2.45
N VAL A 100 -3.03 8.98 1.33
CA VAL A 100 -2.97 10.23 0.55
C VAL A 100 -4.34 10.90 0.59
N GLU A 101 -4.37 12.18 0.95
CA GLU A 101 -5.54 13.04 0.78
C GLU A 101 -5.44 13.76 -0.57
N PHE A 102 -6.48 13.70 -1.38
CA PHE A 102 -6.52 14.37 -2.67
C PHE A 102 -7.93 14.84 -2.99
N ARG A 103 -8.05 15.64 -4.07
CA ARG A 103 -9.34 16.10 -4.57
C ARG A 103 -9.63 15.59 -5.97
N CYS A 104 -10.84 15.08 -6.17
CA CYS A 104 -11.38 14.80 -7.49
C CYS A 104 -11.74 16.14 -8.16
N PRO A 105 -11.19 16.47 -9.34
CA PRO A 105 -11.46 17.73 -10.04
C PRO A 105 -12.87 17.80 -10.63
N HIS A 106 -13.57 16.66 -10.70
CA HIS A 106 -14.91 16.57 -11.29
C HIS A 106 -16.04 16.60 -10.25
N CYS A 107 -15.73 16.31 -8.99
CA CYS A 107 -16.68 16.37 -7.90
C CYS A 107 -16.68 17.77 -7.25
N ARG A 108 -17.79 18.16 -6.62
CA ARG A 108 -17.91 19.42 -5.86
C ARG A 108 -18.18 19.14 -4.38
N GLY A 109 -17.83 20.10 -3.53
CA GLY A 109 -18.11 20.04 -2.09
C GLY A 109 -17.39 18.88 -1.39
N GLN A 110 -18.09 18.21 -0.47
CA GLN A 110 -17.55 17.11 0.34
C GLN A 110 -17.17 15.89 -0.52
N ASN A 111 -17.88 15.65 -1.63
CA ASN A 111 -17.59 14.55 -2.55
C ASN A 111 -16.28 14.73 -3.33
N ALA A 112 -15.70 15.93 -3.31
CA ALA A 112 -14.43 16.21 -3.96
C ALA A 112 -13.25 15.73 -3.14
N LYS A 113 -13.31 15.80 -1.81
CA LYS A 113 -12.20 15.35 -0.95
C LYS A 113 -12.27 13.85 -0.76
N GLN A 114 -11.17 13.18 -1.03
CA GLN A 114 -11.02 11.75 -0.82
C GLN A 114 -9.70 11.46 -0.13
N SER A 115 -9.68 10.40 0.67
CA SER A 115 -8.45 9.84 1.19
C SER A 115 -8.43 8.36 0.88
N ALA A 116 -7.32 7.87 0.34
CA ALA A 116 -7.16 6.45 0.06
C ALA A 116 -5.72 6.01 0.35
N GLN A 117 -5.57 4.71 0.58
CA GLN A 117 -4.26 4.09 0.69
C GLN A 117 -3.68 3.86 -0.70
N TYR A 118 -2.39 4.16 -0.83
CA TYR A 118 -1.61 4.03 -2.04
C TYR A 118 -0.26 3.41 -1.72
N TYR A 119 0.22 2.57 -2.63
CA TYR A 119 1.58 2.03 -2.54
C TYR A 119 2.57 2.98 -3.19
N SER A 120 3.83 2.94 -2.73
CA SER A 120 4.92 3.75 -3.25
C SER A 120 4.98 3.82 -4.80
N PRO A 121 4.91 2.69 -5.55
CA PRO A 121 4.98 2.71 -7.01
C PRO A 121 3.78 3.38 -7.72
N GLU A 122 2.64 3.54 -7.04
CA GLU A 122 1.45 4.19 -7.58
C GLU A 122 1.54 5.72 -7.54
N LEU A 123 2.57 6.25 -6.89
CA LEU A 123 2.74 7.67 -6.62
C LEU A 123 4.05 8.20 -7.20
N LYS A 124 4.03 9.46 -7.61
CA LYS A 124 5.21 10.24 -7.99
C LYS A 124 5.23 11.54 -7.19
N LEU A 125 6.41 11.91 -6.70
CA LEU A 125 6.63 13.21 -6.07
C LEU A 125 6.45 14.33 -7.12
N ILE A 126 5.87 15.45 -6.70
CA ILE A 126 5.63 16.64 -7.54
C ILE A 126 6.12 17.92 -6.88
#